data_AF-A0A817AWW9-F1
#
_entry.id   AF-A0A817AWW9-F1
#
_cell.length_a   1.000
_cell.length_b   1.000
_cell.length_c   1.000
_cell.angle_alpha   90.00
_cell.angle_beta   90.00
_cell.angle_gamma   90.00
#
_symmetry.space_group_name_H-M   'P 1'
#
loop_
_entity.id
_entity.type
_entity.pdbx_description
1 polymer ?
#
loop_
_entity_poly.entity_id
_entity_poly.type
_entity_poly.pdbx_seq_one_letter_code
_entity_poly.pdbx_strand_id
1 'polypeptide(L)'
;MSNSLAEQLSNVKLKPSKDKTKDFSDPKLAGFITKDQISTYQKNALEANMEEWQMLLVNETFPTVYVPITYSDAQHFIRIFERHFQKLHEQQLFEQIRERMDNWFDNDQDEKQWYEQIQERLQKIIDQEFPHKNEFFAKTSSRSAKDACIFKRDFLDLYKNELSKFADPLKENSRIIALLTAAFSALCLTSASDVLTMFVISERIYQDMLLATEAQTSFNENIILRPFIPIDVDMEFRGFVFQRRLTCLSQYNYLIYSERLCQWKDQILEKVTSFFNQTVKSKLNEFKSNDYVIDFALTKGVDENVSSMKVWVIELNPFMETTDGALFSWQHERDLLEGHANDKPLFRITEKARPGSWTMLPISIRQWIKNENQL
;
A
#
# COMPACT_ATOMS: atom_id res chain seq x y z
N MET A 1 39.69 -16.63 -22.66
CA MET A 1 38.63 -16.63 -23.67
C MET A 1 37.34 -16.93 -22.93
N SER A 2 36.53 -15.90 -22.71
CA SER A 2 35.31 -15.95 -21.89
C SER A 2 34.12 -16.37 -22.73
N ASN A 3 33.39 -17.39 -22.27
CA ASN A 3 32.16 -17.87 -22.92
C ASN A 3 31.11 -16.76 -22.99
N SER A 4 30.27 -16.81 -24.02
CA SER A 4 29.22 -15.80 -24.22
C SER A 4 28.10 -15.97 -23.19
N LEU A 5 27.43 -14.87 -22.86
CA LEU A 5 26.26 -14.84 -21.95
C LEU A 5 25.14 -15.80 -22.39
N ALA A 6 25.05 -16.10 -23.70
CA ALA A 6 24.11 -17.06 -24.26
C ALA A 6 24.44 -18.53 -23.88
N GLU A 7 25.73 -18.88 -23.75
CA GLU A 7 26.17 -20.23 -23.34
C GLU A 7 26.07 -20.45 -21.82
N GLN A 8 26.04 -19.38 -21.03
CA GLN A 8 25.80 -19.46 -19.59
C GLN A 8 24.32 -19.73 -19.26
N LEU A 9 23.40 -19.31 -20.14
CA LEU A 9 21.95 -19.48 -19.97
C LEU A 9 21.43 -20.88 -20.34
N SER A 10 22.17 -21.67 -21.15
CA SER A 10 21.75 -23.02 -21.56
C SER A 10 21.95 -24.10 -20.48
N ASN A 11 22.65 -23.79 -19.38
CA ASN A 11 23.00 -24.75 -18.33
C ASN A 11 22.15 -24.64 -17.05
N VAL A 12 21.12 -23.79 -17.03
CA VAL A 12 20.22 -23.67 -15.87
C VAL A 12 19.11 -24.72 -15.97
N LYS A 13 19.28 -25.86 -15.28
CA LYS A 13 18.17 -26.80 -15.04
C LYS A 13 17.24 -26.24 -13.98
N LEU A 14 16.06 -25.76 -14.39
CA LEU A 14 14.94 -25.43 -13.49
C LEU A 14 14.19 -26.70 -13.07
N LYS A 15 13.90 -26.82 -11.76
CA LYS A 15 12.63 -27.33 -11.17
C LYS A 15 12.76 -27.52 -9.64
N PRO A 16 11.65 -27.53 -8.87
CA PRO A 16 10.53 -26.58 -8.83
C PRO A 16 10.20 -26.16 -7.36
N SER A 17 9.48 -25.06 -7.16
CA SER A 17 8.64 -24.92 -5.96
C SER A 17 7.25 -24.46 -6.39
N LYS A 18 6.28 -25.35 -6.18
CA LYS A 18 4.85 -25.08 -6.31
C LYS A 18 4.42 -24.34 -5.05
N ASP A 19 3.67 -23.26 -5.24
CA ASP A 19 3.10 -22.38 -4.21
C ASP A 19 4.09 -21.40 -3.57
N LYS A 20 4.57 -20.45 -4.39
CA LYS A 20 4.81 -19.10 -3.87
C LYS A 20 3.45 -18.43 -3.70
N THR A 21 3.05 -18.20 -2.45
CA THR A 21 1.99 -17.23 -2.11
C THR A 21 2.35 -15.90 -2.78
N LYS A 22 1.52 -15.46 -3.73
CA LYS A 22 1.71 -14.20 -4.45
C LYS A 22 1.32 -13.06 -3.52
N ASP A 23 2.30 -12.26 -3.10
CA ASP A 23 2.05 -10.87 -2.77
C ASP A 23 1.75 -10.14 -4.09
N PHE A 24 0.60 -9.48 -4.17
CA PHE A 24 0.15 -8.73 -5.35
C PHE A 24 0.42 -7.23 -5.24
N SER A 25 0.96 -6.77 -4.11
CA SER A 25 1.33 -5.37 -3.87
C SER A 25 2.79 -5.05 -4.24
N ASP A 26 3.58 -6.08 -4.55
CA ASP A 26 4.92 -5.94 -5.11
C ASP A 26 4.86 -5.35 -6.54
N PRO A 27 5.73 -4.39 -6.87
CA PRO A 27 5.93 -3.96 -8.23
C PRO A 27 6.51 -5.17 -8.96
N LYS A 28 5.75 -5.67 -9.93
CA LYS A 28 6.20 -6.75 -10.82
C LYS A 28 7.29 -6.20 -11.74
N LEU A 29 8.52 -6.07 -11.23
CA LEU A 29 9.69 -5.76 -12.05
C LEU A 29 10.15 -6.99 -12.85
N ALA A 30 9.71 -8.19 -12.45
CA ALA A 30 9.89 -9.42 -13.21
C ALA A 30 8.97 -9.44 -14.44
N GLY A 31 9.46 -8.94 -15.57
CA GLY A 31 8.74 -8.97 -16.84
C GLY A 31 9.08 -7.87 -17.85
N PHE A 32 9.87 -6.86 -17.47
CA PHE A 32 10.29 -5.82 -18.42
C PHE A 32 11.47 -6.31 -19.26
N ILE A 33 11.25 -6.44 -20.56
CA ILE A 33 12.19 -7.06 -21.52
C ILE A 33 13.10 -5.99 -22.15
N THR A 34 12.70 -4.70 -22.08
CA THR A 34 13.39 -3.60 -22.79
C THR A 34 13.51 -2.34 -21.93
N LYS A 35 14.52 -1.50 -22.22
CA LYS A 35 14.74 -0.20 -21.56
C LYS A 35 13.56 0.75 -21.71
N ASP A 36 12.89 0.74 -22.86
CA ASP A 36 11.74 1.61 -23.13
C ASP A 36 10.52 1.24 -22.26
N GLN A 37 10.31 -0.06 -22.01
CA GLN A 37 9.25 -0.52 -21.11
C GLN A 37 9.53 -0.11 -19.67
N ILE A 38 10.79 -0.17 -19.22
CA ILE A 38 11.19 0.30 -17.89
C ILE A 38 10.96 1.80 -17.77
N SER A 39 11.41 2.59 -18.75
CA SER A 39 11.21 4.05 -18.75
C SER A 39 9.73 4.44 -18.76
N THR A 40 8.91 3.73 -19.54
CA THR A 40 7.46 3.95 -19.57
C THR A 40 6.82 3.62 -18.22
N TYR A 41 7.20 2.49 -17.61
CA TYR A 41 6.72 2.10 -16.28
C TYR A 41 7.10 3.13 -15.22
N GLN A 42 8.36 3.55 -15.17
CA GLN A 42 8.88 4.57 -14.25
C GLN A 42 8.10 5.88 -14.40
N LYS A 43 7.95 6.36 -15.64
CA LYS A 43 7.20 7.58 -15.92
C LYS A 43 5.76 7.48 -15.41
N ASN A 44 5.05 6.40 -15.75
CA ASN A 44 3.66 6.22 -15.34
C ASN A 44 3.53 6.11 -13.81
N ALA A 45 4.47 5.44 -13.13
CA ALA A 45 4.49 5.36 -11.68
C ALA A 45 4.66 6.74 -11.04
N LEU A 46 5.62 7.53 -11.51
CA LEU A 46 5.88 8.89 -11.00
C LEU A 46 4.73 9.85 -11.32
N GLU A 47 4.04 9.69 -12.46
CA GLU A 47 2.85 10.50 -12.80
C GLU A 47 1.64 10.21 -11.89
N ALA A 48 1.67 9.12 -11.11
CA ALA A 48 0.66 8.80 -10.11
C ALA A 48 1.04 9.24 -8.69
N ASN A 49 2.25 9.78 -8.49
CA ASN A 49 2.70 10.28 -7.19
C ASN A 49 1.74 11.35 -6.65
N MET A 50 1.66 11.46 -5.33
CA MET A 50 0.68 12.33 -4.66
C MET A 50 0.75 13.80 -5.10
N GLU A 51 1.97 14.29 -5.34
CA GLU A 51 2.28 15.65 -5.80
C GLU A 51 1.56 16.00 -7.11
N GLU A 52 1.26 15.00 -7.94
CA GLU A 52 0.67 15.19 -9.27
C GLU A 52 -0.85 15.39 -9.23
N TRP A 53 -1.53 15.01 -8.15
CA TRP A 53 -3.00 15.02 -8.09
C TRP A 53 -3.60 15.59 -6.82
N GLN A 54 -2.87 15.63 -5.70
CA GLN A 54 -3.44 15.98 -4.41
C GLN A 54 -4.00 17.41 -4.39
N MET A 55 -3.34 18.37 -5.05
CA MET A 55 -3.83 19.74 -5.15
C MET A 55 -5.13 19.85 -5.96
N LEU A 56 -5.34 18.99 -6.95
CA LEU A 56 -6.58 18.92 -7.73
C LEU A 56 -7.75 18.43 -6.87
N LEU A 57 -7.47 17.64 -5.83
CA LEU A 57 -8.45 16.95 -4.99
C LEU A 57 -8.34 17.34 -3.51
N VAL A 58 -7.83 18.54 -3.20
CA VAL A 58 -7.54 18.96 -1.81
C VAL A 58 -8.74 18.86 -0.86
N ASN A 59 -9.97 19.01 -1.35
CA ASN A 59 -11.19 18.91 -0.56
C ASN A 59 -11.81 17.51 -0.53
N GLU A 60 -11.32 16.62 -1.38
CA GLU A 60 -11.82 15.26 -1.63
C GLU A 60 -10.86 14.18 -1.14
N THR A 61 -9.64 14.55 -0.74
CA THR A 61 -8.65 13.70 -0.08
C THR A 61 -8.34 14.21 1.32
N PHE A 62 -7.54 13.48 2.08
CA PHE A 62 -7.19 13.89 3.43
C PHE A 62 -6.18 15.05 3.43
N PRO A 63 -6.22 15.94 4.45
CA PRO A 63 -5.19 16.95 4.66
C PRO A 63 -3.80 16.33 4.56
N THR A 64 -2.92 16.96 3.79
CA THR A 64 -1.63 16.40 3.38
C THR A 64 -0.54 17.42 3.65
N VAL A 65 0.51 16.98 4.34
CA VAL A 65 1.74 17.75 4.58
C VAL A 65 2.89 17.02 3.91
N TYR A 66 3.73 17.77 3.20
CA TYR A 66 4.90 17.25 2.51
C TYR A 66 6.17 17.56 3.29
N VAL A 67 7.00 16.55 3.49
CA VAL A 67 8.36 16.68 4.03
C VAL A 67 9.34 16.18 2.96
N PRO A 68 10.12 17.07 2.32
CA PRO A 68 11.02 16.66 1.24
C PRO A 68 12.00 15.57 1.66
N ILE A 69 12.08 14.54 0.82
CA ILE A 69 13.17 13.57 0.81
C ILE A 69 14.21 14.15 -0.16
N THR A 70 15.46 14.27 0.28
CA THR A 70 16.55 14.62 -0.63
C THR A 70 17.05 13.39 -1.37
N TYR A 71 17.73 13.57 -2.50
CA TYR A 71 18.37 12.44 -3.19
C TYR A 71 19.33 11.67 -2.26
N SER A 72 20.05 12.38 -1.38
CA SER A 72 20.91 11.77 -0.36
C SER A 72 20.09 10.91 0.62
N ASP A 73 18.94 11.40 1.10
CA ASP A 73 18.06 10.64 2.00
C ASP A 73 17.60 9.33 1.35
N ALA A 74 17.18 9.38 0.08
CA ALA A 74 16.78 8.19 -0.67
C ALA A 74 17.92 7.17 -0.78
N GLN A 75 19.16 7.64 -1.03
CA GLN A 75 20.33 6.76 -1.06
C GLN A 75 20.61 6.11 0.30
N HIS A 76 20.36 6.80 1.42
CA HIS A 76 20.50 6.21 2.75
C HIS A 76 19.45 5.12 2.98
N PHE A 77 18.17 5.37 2.68
CA PHE A 77 17.12 4.35 2.77
C PHE A 77 17.49 3.08 1.98
N ILE A 78 17.98 3.24 0.75
CA ILE A 78 18.42 2.13 -0.10
C ILE A 78 19.56 1.35 0.56
N ARG A 79 20.65 2.03 0.93
CA ARG A 79 21.84 1.38 1.50
C ARG A 79 21.53 0.62 2.79
N ILE A 80 20.74 1.22 3.67
CA ILE A 80 20.38 0.59 4.95
C ILE A 80 19.52 -0.65 4.70
N PHE A 81 18.55 -0.57 3.79
CA PHE A 81 17.72 -1.72 3.44
C PHE A 81 18.52 -2.87 2.83
N GLU A 82 19.41 -2.58 1.89
CA GLU A 82 20.28 -3.58 1.26
C GLU A 82 21.22 -4.26 2.27
N ARG A 83 21.80 -3.48 3.19
CA ARG A 83 22.72 -4.01 4.20
C ARG A 83 22.01 -4.93 5.18
N HIS A 84 20.80 -4.57 5.60
CA HIS A 84 20.15 -5.21 6.74
C HIS A 84 19.01 -6.16 6.40
N PHE A 85 18.22 -5.85 5.38
CA PHE A 85 16.92 -6.47 5.19
C PHE A 85 16.81 -7.24 3.86
N GLN A 86 17.50 -6.81 2.79
CA GLN A 86 17.40 -7.45 1.46
C GLN A 86 17.77 -8.94 1.46
N LYS A 87 18.70 -9.36 2.32
CA LYS A 87 19.17 -10.77 2.40
C LYS A 87 18.44 -11.61 3.45
N LEU A 88 17.48 -11.05 4.17
CA LEU A 88 16.75 -11.79 5.19
C LEU A 88 15.81 -12.79 4.53
N HIS A 89 15.91 -14.05 4.95
CA HIS A 89 14.95 -15.08 4.56
C HIS A 89 13.63 -14.89 5.32
N GLU A 90 12.50 -15.14 4.64
CA GLU A 90 11.13 -14.95 5.17
C GLU A 90 10.92 -15.57 6.56
N GLN A 91 11.56 -16.71 6.85
CA GLN A 91 11.42 -17.44 8.11
C GLN A 91 12.16 -16.80 9.30
N GLN A 92 13.20 -16.00 9.04
CA GLN A 92 13.99 -15.31 10.08
C GLN A 92 13.67 -13.83 10.18
N LEU A 93 12.75 -13.35 9.32
CA LEU A 93 12.48 -11.93 9.09
C LEU A 93 12.02 -11.22 10.37
N PHE A 94 11.07 -11.81 11.12
CA PHE A 94 10.48 -11.17 12.29
C PHE A 94 11.45 -10.96 13.45
N GLU A 95 12.19 -11.99 13.85
CA GLU A 95 13.12 -11.91 14.98
C GLU A 95 14.29 -10.98 14.65
N GLN A 96 14.89 -11.14 13.47
CA GLN A 96 16.04 -10.32 13.07
C GLN A 96 15.66 -8.85 12.80
N ILE A 97 14.48 -8.58 12.23
CA ILE A 97 14.01 -7.19 12.09
C ILE A 97 13.84 -6.58 13.48
N ARG A 98 13.14 -7.26 14.41
CA ARG A 98 12.90 -6.71 15.75
C ARG A 98 14.19 -6.43 16.53
N GLU A 99 15.20 -7.29 16.41
CA GLU A 99 16.52 -7.07 17.02
C GLU A 99 17.24 -5.85 16.42
N ARG A 100 17.10 -5.64 15.10
CA ARG A 100 17.77 -4.54 14.38
C ARG A 100 17.00 -3.22 14.41
N MET A 101 15.71 -3.23 14.73
CA MET A 101 14.85 -2.02 14.74
C MET A 101 15.39 -0.93 15.65
N ASP A 102 15.99 -1.28 16.79
CA ASP A 102 16.48 -0.29 17.77
C ASP A 102 17.88 0.25 17.44
N ASN A 103 18.63 -0.38 16.53
CA ASN A 103 20.04 -0.05 16.31
C ASN A 103 20.55 -0.44 14.92
N TRP A 104 19.80 -0.10 13.85
CA TRP A 104 20.16 -0.46 12.47
C TRP A 104 21.36 0.32 11.92
N PHE A 105 21.82 1.36 12.59
CA PHE A 105 22.99 2.13 12.16
C PHE A 105 24.33 1.46 12.51
N ASP A 106 24.38 0.34 13.26
CA ASP A 106 25.59 -0.49 13.48
C ASP A 106 26.90 0.27 13.87
N ASN A 107 26.77 1.44 14.51
CA ASN A 107 27.85 2.40 14.81
C ASN A 107 28.43 3.18 13.60
N ASP A 108 27.81 3.11 12.43
CA ASP A 108 28.10 3.97 11.28
C ASP A 108 27.78 5.43 11.63
N GLN A 109 28.81 6.28 11.66
CA GLN A 109 28.67 7.69 12.04
C GLN A 109 27.96 8.53 10.97
N ASP A 110 28.10 8.17 9.69
CA ASP A 110 27.45 8.88 8.58
C ASP A 110 25.94 8.66 8.65
N GLU A 111 25.53 7.40 8.82
CA GLU A 111 24.11 7.07 8.95
C GLU A 111 23.48 7.57 10.25
N LYS A 112 24.24 7.56 11.35
CA LYS A 112 23.77 8.15 12.61
C LYS A 112 23.54 9.65 12.45
N GLN A 113 24.49 10.37 11.85
CA GLN A 113 24.35 11.79 11.59
C GLN A 113 23.18 12.08 10.64
N TRP A 114 23.03 11.28 9.59
CA TRP A 114 21.89 11.36 8.68
C TRP A 114 20.56 11.14 9.41
N TYR A 115 20.47 10.10 10.24
CA TYR A 115 19.28 9.76 11.02
C TYR A 115 18.87 10.91 11.93
N GLU A 116 19.81 11.47 12.69
CA GLU A 116 19.57 12.61 13.59
C GLU A 116 19.03 13.82 12.80
N GLN A 117 19.59 14.11 11.63
CA GLN A 117 19.15 15.23 10.78
C GLN A 117 17.75 15.05 10.20
N ILE A 118 17.46 13.89 9.61
CA ILE A 118 16.15 13.62 9.02
C ILE A 118 15.08 13.50 10.12
N GLN A 119 15.42 12.91 11.26
CA GLN A 119 14.53 12.82 12.42
C GLN A 119 14.20 14.20 12.97
N GLU A 120 15.19 15.08 13.17
CA GLU A 120 14.95 16.45 13.66
C GLU A 120 14.06 17.22 12.68
N ARG A 121 14.37 17.15 11.38
CA ARG A 121 13.58 17.81 10.32
C ARG A 121 12.13 17.35 10.32
N LEU A 122 11.91 16.04 10.40
CA LEU A 122 10.59 15.44 10.38
C LEU A 122 9.81 15.72 11.67
N GLN A 123 10.45 15.56 12.84
CA GLN A 123 9.82 15.78 14.14
C GLN A 123 9.35 17.23 14.30
N LYS A 124 10.16 18.19 13.85
CA LYS A 124 9.78 19.61 13.86
C LYS A 124 8.47 19.87 13.10
N ILE A 125 8.27 19.20 11.96
CA ILE A 125 7.05 19.37 11.16
C ILE A 125 5.87 18.63 11.82
N ILE A 126 6.11 17.43 12.37
CA ILE A 126 5.09 16.69 13.13
C ILE A 126 4.57 17.54 14.31
N ASP A 127 5.47 18.14 15.09
CA ASP A 127 5.11 18.96 16.26
C ASP A 127 4.31 20.21 15.86
N GLN A 128 4.55 20.74 14.65
CA GLN A 128 3.83 21.90 14.11
C GLN A 128 2.43 21.54 13.62
N GLU A 129 2.30 20.43 12.89
CA GLU A 129 1.08 20.06 12.17
C GLU A 129 0.13 19.18 12.99
N PHE A 130 0.66 18.45 13.98
CA PHE A 130 -0.10 17.50 14.82
C PHE A 130 0.10 17.76 16.33
N PRO A 131 -0.18 18.98 16.85
CA PRO A 131 0.13 19.36 18.24
C PRO A 131 -0.77 18.69 19.31
N HIS A 132 -1.85 18.02 18.90
CA HIS A 132 -2.84 17.44 19.80
C HIS A 132 -3.13 16.00 19.42
N LYS A 133 -2.68 15.06 20.26
CA LYS A 133 -2.64 13.62 19.98
C LYS A 133 -1.90 13.36 18.68
N ASN A 134 -0.58 13.18 18.77
CA ASN A 134 0.38 13.00 17.68
C ASN A 134 0.09 11.80 16.74
N GLU A 135 -1.14 11.31 16.63
CA GLU A 135 -1.57 10.20 15.79
C GLU A 135 -1.72 10.67 14.34
N PHE A 136 -0.78 10.25 13.51
CA PHE A 136 -0.79 10.52 12.08
C PHE A 136 -0.46 9.26 11.28
N PHE A 137 -0.76 9.32 10.00
CA PHE A 137 -0.36 8.35 9.00
C PHE A 137 0.80 8.91 8.18
N ALA A 138 1.80 8.08 7.86
CA ALA A 138 2.89 8.45 6.96
C ALA A 138 3.02 7.50 5.78
N LYS A 139 3.36 8.06 4.61
CA LYS A 139 3.72 7.32 3.39
C LYS A 139 4.80 8.08 2.60
N THR A 140 5.33 7.48 1.54
CA THR A 140 6.12 8.22 0.53
C THR A 140 5.20 8.77 -0.57
N SER A 141 5.75 9.50 -1.56
CA SER A 141 5.01 10.04 -2.70
C SER A 141 4.18 8.99 -3.44
N SER A 142 4.69 7.76 -3.52
CA SER A 142 4.00 6.63 -4.16
C SER A 142 3.23 5.77 -3.15
N ARG A 143 3.91 4.98 -2.30
CA ARG A 143 3.25 3.96 -1.46
C ARG A 143 3.48 4.16 0.04
N SER A 144 2.62 3.54 0.83
CA SER A 144 2.83 3.37 2.27
C SER A 144 3.54 2.06 2.60
N ALA A 145 4.21 2.05 3.75
CA ALA A 145 4.95 0.91 4.29
C ALA A 145 4.03 -0.16 4.93
N LYS A 146 2.96 -0.56 4.22
CA LYS A 146 1.96 -1.54 4.71
C LYS A 146 2.61 -2.90 5.03
N ASP A 147 3.68 -3.26 4.36
CA ASP A 147 4.48 -4.47 4.58
C ASP A 147 5.27 -4.43 5.91
N ALA A 148 5.61 -3.25 6.40
CA ALA A 148 6.40 -3.08 7.61
C ALA A 148 5.58 -3.07 8.92
N CYS A 149 4.26 -2.82 8.84
CA CYS A 149 3.43 -2.60 10.03
C CYS A 149 3.39 -3.80 10.99
N ILE A 150 3.52 -5.01 10.46
CA ILE A 150 3.52 -6.27 11.20
C ILE A 150 4.73 -6.44 12.13
N PHE A 151 5.80 -5.68 11.90
CA PHE A 151 7.02 -5.74 12.70
C PHE A 151 6.97 -4.85 13.94
N LYS A 152 5.93 -4.01 14.09
CA LYS A 152 5.74 -3.23 15.32
C LYS A 152 5.65 -4.16 16.54
N ARG A 153 6.22 -3.69 17.66
CA ARG A 153 6.31 -4.46 18.90
C ARG A 153 4.95 -4.83 19.47
N ASP A 154 4.01 -3.90 19.38
CA ASP A 154 2.63 -4.01 19.85
C ASP A 154 1.68 -4.67 18.84
N PHE A 155 2.16 -5.07 17.64
CA PHE A 155 1.30 -5.60 16.59
C PHE A 155 0.51 -6.86 17.02
N LEU A 156 1.14 -7.74 17.81
CA LEU A 156 0.46 -8.93 18.32
C LEU A 156 -0.68 -8.58 19.28
N ASP A 157 -0.47 -7.57 20.12
CA ASP A 157 -1.48 -7.11 21.07
C ASP A 157 -2.64 -6.43 20.35
N LEU A 158 -2.35 -5.63 19.31
CA LEU A 158 -3.36 -5.09 18.40
C LEU A 158 -4.18 -6.21 17.76
N TYR A 159 -3.52 -7.23 17.20
CA TYR A 159 -4.19 -8.37 16.59
C TYR A 159 -5.07 -9.14 17.57
N LYS A 160 -4.55 -9.46 18.77
CA LYS A 160 -5.29 -10.18 19.82
C LYS A 160 -6.50 -9.37 20.29
N ASN A 161 -6.33 -8.06 20.48
CA ASN A 161 -7.41 -7.15 20.85
C ASN A 161 -8.51 -7.13 19.78
N GLU A 162 -8.18 -6.96 18.51
CA GLU A 162 -9.16 -7.00 17.42
C GLU A 162 -9.84 -8.37 17.29
N LEU A 163 -9.09 -9.47 17.45
CA LEU A 163 -9.63 -10.82 17.35
C LEU A 163 -10.64 -11.11 18.46
N SER A 164 -10.42 -10.61 19.67
CA SER A 164 -11.31 -10.78 20.82
C SER A 164 -12.69 -10.16 20.64
N LYS A 165 -12.86 -9.24 19.67
CA LYS A 165 -14.15 -8.61 19.36
C LYS A 165 -15.09 -9.52 18.57
N PHE A 166 -14.59 -10.62 18.02
CA PHE A 166 -15.40 -11.57 17.24
C PHE A 166 -16.01 -12.65 18.13
N ALA A 167 -17.29 -12.95 17.91
CA ALA A 167 -17.99 -14.03 18.61
C ALA A 167 -17.35 -15.42 18.34
N ASP A 168 -16.76 -15.60 17.16
CA ASP A 168 -16.01 -16.80 16.79
C ASP A 168 -14.63 -16.40 16.25
N PRO A 169 -13.59 -16.35 17.11
CA PRO A 169 -12.23 -15.99 16.72
C PRO A 169 -11.49 -17.10 15.98
N LEU A 170 -12.04 -18.32 15.91
CA LEU A 170 -11.43 -19.43 15.18
C LEU A 170 -11.78 -19.39 13.69
N LYS A 171 -12.91 -18.74 13.33
CA LYS A 171 -13.28 -18.51 11.94
C LYS A 171 -12.19 -17.75 11.19
N GLU A 172 -11.85 -18.30 10.03
CA GLU A 172 -10.82 -17.75 9.14
C GLU A 172 -11.07 -16.28 8.79
N ASN A 173 -12.32 -15.95 8.44
CA ASN A 173 -12.72 -14.58 8.11
C ASN A 173 -12.50 -13.62 9.29
N SER A 174 -12.86 -14.03 10.52
CA SER A 174 -12.64 -13.23 11.73
C SER A 174 -11.17 -12.93 11.94
N ARG A 175 -10.31 -13.93 11.76
CA ARG A 175 -8.85 -13.79 11.90
C ARG A 175 -8.26 -12.85 10.87
N ILE A 176 -8.71 -12.93 9.62
CA ILE A 176 -8.20 -12.05 8.56
C ILE A 176 -8.69 -10.61 8.78
N ILE A 177 -9.96 -10.42 9.17
CA ILE A 177 -10.47 -9.08 9.50
C ILE A 177 -9.66 -8.49 10.67
N ALA A 178 -9.47 -9.24 11.76
CA ALA A 178 -8.67 -8.79 12.89
C ALA A 178 -7.23 -8.45 12.50
N LEU A 179 -6.61 -9.24 11.63
CA LEU A 179 -5.25 -9.00 11.13
C LEU A 179 -5.18 -7.70 10.31
N LEU A 180 -6.10 -7.50 9.38
CA LEU A 180 -6.14 -6.29 8.55
C LEU A 180 -6.44 -5.05 9.38
N THR A 181 -7.34 -5.15 10.37
CA THR A 181 -7.65 -4.04 11.28
C THR A 181 -6.44 -3.70 12.16
N ALA A 182 -5.74 -4.71 12.70
CA ALA A 182 -4.51 -4.48 13.45
C ALA A 182 -3.40 -3.87 12.58
N ALA A 183 -3.26 -4.32 11.33
CA ALA A 183 -2.33 -3.74 10.36
C ALA A 183 -2.65 -2.28 10.06
N PHE A 184 -3.93 -1.95 9.90
CA PHE A 184 -4.36 -0.56 9.73
C PHE A 184 -4.06 0.29 10.97
N SER A 185 -4.37 -0.20 12.18
CA SER A 185 -4.05 0.48 13.44
C SER A 185 -2.55 0.68 13.64
N ALA A 186 -1.72 -0.28 13.22
CA ALA A 186 -0.26 -0.20 13.31
C ALA A 186 0.34 0.92 12.43
N LEU A 187 -0.39 1.36 11.39
CA LEU A 187 -0.03 2.52 10.56
C LEU A 187 -0.33 3.87 11.23
N CYS A 188 -0.94 3.87 12.42
CA CYS A 188 -0.99 5.04 13.29
C CYS A 188 0.39 5.22 13.95
N LEU A 189 1.04 6.34 13.64
CA LEU A 189 2.38 6.70 14.08
C LEU A 189 2.30 7.91 15.00
N THR A 190 3.31 8.05 15.88
CA THR A 190 3.31 9.11 16.90
C THR A 190 4.56 9.98 16.94
N SER A 191 5.59 9.60 16.19
CA SER A 191 6.88 10.27 16.19
C SER A 191 7.62 10.10 14.87
N ALA A 192 8.61 10.96 14.61
CA ALA A 192 9.53 10.80 13.48
C ALA A 192 10.29 9.47 13.54
N SER A 193 10.61 8.99 14.75
CA SER A 193 11.28 7.70 14.97
C SER A 193 10.43 6.52 14.47
N ASP A 194 9.11 6.56 14.70
CA ASP A 194 8.19 5.54 14.21
C ASP A 194 8.17 5.50 12.68
N VAL A 195 8.12 6.67 12.04
CA VAL A 195 8.14 6.82 10.58
C VAL A 195 9.42 6.23 9.99
N LEU A 196 10.57 6.69 10.48
CA LEU A 196 11.87 6.28 9.95
C LEU A 196 12.10 4.78 10.13
N THR A 197 11.80 4.24 11.32
CA THR A 197 11.91 2.79 11.57
C THR A 197 11.04 2.00 10.60
N MET A 198 9.80 2.41 10.39
CA MET A 198 8.88 1.71 9.48
C MET A 198 9.31 1.82 8.02
N PHE A 199 9.85 2.97 7.59
CA PHE A 199 10.27 3.19 6.20
C PHE A 199 11.55 2.44 5.87
N VAL A 200 12.52 2.41 6.80
CA VAL A 200 13.81 1.74 6.60
C VAL A 200 13.68 0.22 6.47
N ILE A 201 12.65 -0.39 7.07
CA ILE A 201 12.41 -1.85 7.00
C ILE A 201 11.41 -2.25 5.90
N SER A 202 10.83 -1.30 5.18
CA SER A 202 9.82 -1.57 4.16
C SER A 202 10.45 -1.84 2.80
N GLU A 203 10.16 -3.02 2.24
CA GLU A 203 10.55 -3.37 0.88
C GLU A 203 9.83 -2.47 -0.14
N ARG A 204 8.59 -2.10 0.14
CA ARG A 204 7.83 -1.17 -0.71
C ARG A 204 8.52 0.19 -0.82
N ILE A 205 8.93 0.76 0.31
CA ILE A 205 9.64 2.04 0.32
C ILE A 205 11.02 1.91 -0.36
N TYR A 206 11.75 0.82 -0.09
CA TYR A 206 13.01 0.52 -0.76
C TYR A 206 12.89 0.53 -2.30
N GLN A 207 11.89 -0.16 -2.84
CA GLN A 207 11.64 -0.21 -4.28
C GLN A 207 11.22 1.16 -4.85
N ASP A 208 10.43 1.94 -4.11
CA ASP A 208 10.06 3.31 -4.53
C ASP A 208 11.30 4.22 -4.60
N MET A 209 12.20 4.13 -3.60
CA MET A 209 13.44 4.91 -3.60
C MET A 209 14.38 4.49 -4.74
N LEU A 210 14.48 3.19 -5.07
CA LEU A 210 15.22 2.74 -6.25
C LEU A 210 14.68 3.37 -7.52
N LEU A 211 13.37 3.29 -7.73
CA LEU A 211 12.70 3.85 -8.90
C LEU A 211 12.90 5.38 -9.00
N ALA A 212 12.76 6.10 -7.89
CA ALA A 212 12.93 7.53 -7.86
C ALA A 212 14.39 7.95 -8.13
N THR A 213 15.36 7.24 -7.57
CA THR A 213 16.79 7.56 -7.74
C THR A 213 17.32 7.26 -9.14
N GLU A 214 16.71 6.32 -9.87
CA GLU A 214 16.98 6.12 -11.31
C GLU A 214 16.60 7.35 -12.15
N ALA A 215 15.62 8.15 -11.71
CA ALA A 215 15.15 9.37 -12.37
C ALA A 215 15.80 10.65 -11.79
N GLN A 216 17.13 10.66 -11.61
CA GLN A 216 17.88 11.69 -10.88
C GLN A 216 17.54 13.15 -11.26
N THR A 217 17.34 13.45 -12.55
CA THR A 217 17.05 14.82 -13.03
C THR A 217 15.65 15.32 -12.68
N SER A 218 14.73 14.40 -12.35
CA SER A 218 13.34 14.67 -12.01
C SER A 218 12.97 14.15 -10.63
N PHE A 219 13.98 13.91 -9.77
CA PHE A 219 13.76 13.40 -8.42
C PHE A 219 12.91 14.39 -7.61
N ASN A 220 11.73 13.95 -7.18
CA ASN A 220 10.79 14.72 -6.39
C ASN A 220 10.00 13.76 -5.49
N GLU A 221 10.59 13.43 -4.34
CA GLU A 221 10.01 12.50 -3.38
C GLU A 221 9.81 13.20 -2.03
N ASN A 222 8.77 12.80 -1.32
CA ASN A 222 8.40 13.35 -0.03
C ASN A 222 7.98 12.26 0.94
N ILE A 223 8.26 12.47 2.23
CA ILE A 223 7.48 11.83 3.29
C ILE A 223 6.19 12.64 3.40
N ILE A 224 5.07 11.96 3.23
CA ILE A 224 3.75 12.54 3.31
C ILE A 224 3.14 12.20 4.65
N LEU A 225 2.73 13.24 5.38
CA LEU A 225 2.01 13.14 6.64
C LEU A 225 0.55 13.49 6.45
N ARG A 226 -0.34 12.68 7.01
CA ARG A 226 -1.80 12.88 6.99
C ARG A 226 -2.38 12.59 8.38
N PRO A 227 -3.45 13.27 8.80
CA PRO A 227 -4.18 12.87 10.01
C PRO A 227 -4.56 11.39 9.95
N PHE A 228 -4.36 10.64 11.04
CA PHE A 228 -4.80 9.25 11.08
C PHE A 228 -6.33 9.21 11.22
N ILE A 229 -7.01 8.80 10.16
CA ILE A 229 -8.47 8.72 10.11
C ILE A 229 -8.89 7.25 10.07
N PRO A 230 -9.66 6.76 11.07
CA PRO A 230 -10.14 5.39 11.07
C PRO A 230 -10.99 5.07 9.84
N ILE A 231 -10.59 4.05 9.08
CA ILE A 231 -11.34 3.50 7.96
C ILE A 231 -11.54 2.01 8.27
N ASP A 232 -12.80 1.57 8.25
CA ASP A 232 -13.08 0.16 8.46
C ASP A 232 -12.56 -0.64 7.25
N VAL A 233 -11.97 -1.81 7.48
CA VAL A 233 -11.24 -2.59 6.45
C VAL A 233 -12.08 -3.03 5.23
N ASP A 234 -13.40 -3.02 5.33
CA ASP A 234 -14.34 -3.33 4.23
C ASP A 234 -14.93 -2.07 3.55
N MET A 235 -14.49 -0.87 3.96
CA MET A 235 -14.94 0.43 3.42
C MET A 235 -13.87 1.12 2.57
N GLU A 236 -12.92 0.35 2.03
CA GLU A 236 -11.95 0.79 1.01
C GLU A 236 -12.25 0.10 -0.33
N PHE A 237 -12.23 0.86 -1.41
CA PHE A 237 -12.63 0.41 -2.74
C PHE A 237 -11.64 0.85 -3.80
N ARG A 238 -11.33 -0.03 -4.73
CA ARG A 238 -10.49 0.26 -5.91
C ARG A 238 -11.37 0.49 -7.13
N GLY A 239 -11.30 1.68 -7.70
CA GLY A 239 -11.95 2.08 -8.93
C GLY A 239 -10.99 2.04 -10.13
N PHE A 240 -11.52 1.71 -11.30
CA PHE A 240 -10.81 1.75 -12.56
C PHE A 240 -11.40 2.86 -13.42
N VAL A 241 -10.57 3.79 -13.86
CA VAL A 241 -10.97 4.90 -14.72
C VAL A 241 -10.27 4.73 -16.06
N PHE A 242 -11.07 4.68 -17.11
CA PHE A 242 -10.60 4.62 -18.49
C PHE A 242 -11.34 5.68 -19.30
N GLN A 243 -10.59 6.46 -20.08
CA GLN A 243 -11.08 7.61 -20.83
C GLN A 243 -11.94 8.54 -19.94
N ARG A 244 -11.44 8.83 -18.73
CA ARG A 244 -12.11 9.69 -17.72
C ARG A 244 -13.51 9.20 -17.29
N ARG A 245 -13.78 7.91 -17.40
CA ARG A 245 -15.01 7.29 -16.93
C ARG A 245 -14.69 6.17 -15.95
N LEU A 246 -15.36 6.16 -14.80
CA LEU A 246 -15.30 5.03 -13.87
C LEU A 246 -15.96 3.82 -14.54
N THR A 247 -15.21 2.74 -14.75
CA THR A 247 -15.63 1.54 -15.48
C THR A 247 -15.88 0.35 -14.56
N CYS A 248 -15.06 0.20 -13.53
CA CYS A 248 -15.15 -0.87 -12.55
C CYS A 248 -14.90 -0.34 -11.14
N LEU A 249 -15.47 -1.01 -10.16
CA LEU A 249 -15.24 -0.82 -8.72
C LEU A 249 -15.04 -2.19 -8.08
N SER A 250 -14.09 -2.30 -7.16
CA SER A 250 -13.79 -3.52 -6.40
C SER A 250 -13.71 -3.21 -4.92
N GLN A 251 -14.17 -4.12 -4.06
CA GLN A 251 -13.69 -4.18 -2.67
C GLN A 251 -12.16 -4.25 -2.69
N TYR A 252 -11.49 -3.36 -1.94
CA TYR A 252 -10.02 -3.33 -1.88
C TYR A 252 -9.49 -4.55 -1.12
N ASN A 253 -9.94 -4.74 0.12
CA ASN A 253 -9.57 -5.91 0.93
C ASN A 253 -10.44 -7.13 0.57
N TYR A 254 -10.20 -7.72 -0.60
CA TYR A 254 -11.03 -8.81 -1.12
C TYR A 254 -10.84 -10.18 -0.42
N LEU A 255 -9.86 -10.31 0.49
CA LEU A 255 -9.65 -11.52 1.29
C LEU A 255 -10.75 -11.76 2.34
N ILE A 256 -11.49 -10.72 2.70
CA ILE A 256 -12.55 -10.79 3.71
C ILE A 256 -13.93 -10.76 3.07
N TYR A 257 -14.86 -11.45 3.71
CA TYR A 257 -16.29 -11.29 3.54
C TYR A 257 -16.84 -10.34 4.60
N SER A 258 -17.62 -9.36 4.16
CA SER A 258 -18.37 -8.47 5.04
C SER A 258 -19.86 -8.55 4.71
N GLU A 259 -20.65 -8.96 5.69
CA GLU A 259 -22.10 -9.06 5.54
C GLU A 259 -22.75 -7.69 5.30
N ARG A 260 -22.32 -6.66 6.05
CA ARG A 260 -22.82 -5.29 5.84
C ARG A 260 -22.46 -4.76 4.46
N LEU A 261 -21.27 -5.07 3.94
CA LEU A 261 -20.88 -4.66 2.59
C LEU A 261 -21.78 -5.32 1.53
N CYS A 262 -22.17 -6.57 1.73
CA CYS A 262 -23.13 -7.25 0.84
C CYS A 262 -24.50 -6.57 0.85
N GLN A 263 -24.98 -6.18 2.04
CA GLN A 263 -26.25 -5.46 2.19
C GLN A 263 -26.21 -4.05 1.59
N TRP A 264 -25.04 -3.41 1.60
CA TRP A 264 -24.84 -2.03 1.17
C TRP A 264 -24.28 -1.88 -0.26
N LYS A 265 -24.07 -3.00 -0.97
CA LYS A 265 -23.39 -3.04 -2.28
C LYS A 265 -23.90 -1.98 -3.27
N ASP A 266 -25.21 -1.95 -3.50
CA ASP A 266 -25.81 -1.04 -4.49
C ASP A 266 -25.75 0.42 -4.04
N GLN A 267 -25.96 0.69 -2.75
CA GLN A 267 -25.89 2.04 -2.18
C GLN A 267 -24.45 2.60 -2.25
N ILE A 268 -23.46 1.76 -1.98
CA ILE A 268 -22.04 2.12 -2.08
C ILE A 268 -21.68 2.41 -3.53
N LEU A 269 -22.09 1.55 -4.47
CA LEU A 269 -21.86 1.78 -5.90
C LEU A 269 -22.44 3.11 -6.36
N GLU A 270 -23.71 3.39 -6.02
CA GLU A 270 -24.37 4.64 -6.37
C GLU A 270 -23.64 5.85 -5.77
N LYS A 271 -23.28 5.78 -4.49
CA LYS A 271 -22.63 6.88 -3.77
C LYS A 271 -21.23 7.18 -4.31
N VAL A 272 -20.39 6.16 -4.51
CA VAL A 272 -19.04 6.32 -5.07
C VAL A 272 -19.11 6.81 -6.52
N THR A 273 -20.01 6.24 -7.33
CA THR A 273 -20.19 6.65 -8.73
C THR A 273 -20.67 8.10 -8.84
N SER A 274 -21.62 8.51 -7.99
CA SER A 274 -22.12 9.88 -7.95
C SER A 274 -21.03 10.85 -7.52
N PHE A 275 -20.30 10.53 -6.44
CA PHE A 275 -19.16 11.31 -5.98
C PHE A 275 -18.10 11.48 -7.09
N PHE A 276 -17.75 10.39 -7.78
CA PHE A 276 -16.79 10.45 -8.87
C PHE A 276 -17.29 11.37 -10.00
N ASN A 277 -18.50 11.13 -10.51
CA ASN A 277 -19.02 11.86 -11.66
C ASN A 277 -19.31 13.34 -11.38
N GLN A 278 -19.77 13.67 -10.16
CA GLN A 278 -20.20 15.02 -9.81
C GLN A 278 -19.06 15.86 -9.24
N THR A 279 -18.07 15.25 -8.59
CA THR A 279 -17.04 15.98 -7.84
C THR A 279 -15.62 15.73 -8.35
N VAL A 280 -15.23 14.47 -8.54
CA VAL A 280 -13.82 14.12 -8.82
C VAL A 280 -13.47 14.29 -10.30
N LYS A 281 -14.33 13.82 -11.19
CA LYS A 281 -14.06 13.70 -12.63
C LYS A 281 -13.64 15.03 -13.27
N SER A 282 -14.35 16.12 -12.97
CA SER A 282 -14.05 17.43 -13.54
C SER A 282 -12.74 18.01 -13.02
N LYS A 283 -12.38 17.75 -11.76
CA LYS A 283 -11.14 18.23 -11.14
C LYS A 283 -9.90 17.51 -11.66
N LEU A 284 -10.02 16.20 -11.91
CA LEU A 284 -8.97 15.43 -12.56
C LEU A 284 -8.89 15.67 -14.07
N ASN A 285 -9.59 16.67 -14.62
CA ASN A 285 -9.44 16.98 -16.03
C ASN A 285 -8.04 17.48 -16.40
N GLU A 286 -7.36 18.11 -15.45
CA GLU A 286 -5.99 18.63 -15.56
C GLU A 286 -4.94 17.58 -15.19
N PHE A 287 -5.36 16.41 -14.69
CA PHE A 287 -4.44 15.32 -14.39
C PHE A 287 -3.83 14.76 -15.70
N LYS A 288 -2.53 14.44 -15.66
CA LYS A 288 -1.74 14.07 -16.85
C LYS A 288 -2.28 12.84 -17.58
N SER A 289 -2.86 11.89 -16.84
CA SER A 289 -3.42 10.67 -17.41
C SER A 289 -4.95 10.71 -17.52
N ASN A 290 -5.47 10.18 -18.63
CA ASN A 290 -6.90 9.92 -18.80
C ASN A 290 -7.34 8.58 -18.20
N ASP A 291 -6.37 7.69 -17.97
CA ASP A 291 -6.57 6.31 -17.54
C ASP A 291 -5.77 6.09 -16.26
N TYR A 292 -6.46 5.74 -15.19
CA TYR A 292 -5.85 5.56 -13.88
C TYR A 292 -6.70 4.64 -13.01
N VAL A 293 -6.06 4.06 -12.01
CA VAL A 293 -6.72 3.37 -10.91
C VAL A 293 -6.87 4.37 -9.77
N ILE A 294 -8.01 4.38 -9.09
CA ILE A 294 -8.32 5.34 -8.03
C ILE A 294 -8.85 4.57 -6.83
N ASP A 295 -8.22 4.75 -5.67
CA ASP A 295 -8.67 4.14 -4.43
C ASP A 295 -9.55 5.13 -3.65
N PHE A 296 -10.69 4.65 -3.19
CA PHE A 296 -11.68 5.38 -2.41
C PHE A 296 -11.80 4.79 -1.00
N ALA A 297 -12.12 5.62 -0.02
CA ALA A 297 -12.56 5.15 1.29
C ALA A 297 -13.89 5.80 1.70
N LEU A 298 -14.68 5.08 2.49
CA LEU A 298 -15.86 5.62 3.16
C LEU A 298 -15.59 5.72 4.66
N THR A 299 -15.67 6.93 5.20
CA THR A 299 -15.57 7.16 6.66
C THR A 299 -16.96 7.26 7.27
N LYS A 300 -17.08 6.81 8.53
CA LYS A 300 -18.34 6.82 9.28
C LYS A 300 -18.95 8.23 9.32
N GLY A 301 -20.26 8.30 9.07
CA GLY A 301 -21.06 9.50 9.24
C GLY A 301 -21.68 9.59 10.64
N VAL A 302 -22.71 10.43 10.77
CA VAL A 302 -23.47 10.59 12.03
C VAL A 302 -24.25 9.32 12.37
N ASP A 303 -24.75 8.63 11.35
CA ASP A 303 -25.56 7.41 11.47
C ASP A 303 -24.86 6.21 10.83
N GLU A 304 -25.19 4.99 11.25
CA GLU A 304 -24.67 3.74 10.65
C GLU A 304 -25.39 3.37 9.34
N ASN A 305 -25.33 4.25 8.34
CA ASN A 305 -25.86 4.02 7.01
C ASN A 305 -24.97 4.63 5.92
N VAL A 306 -25.12 4.17 4.68
CA VAL A 306 -24.27 4.59 3.56
C VAL A 306 -24.49 6.06 3.20
N SER A 307 -25.72 6.59 3.33
CA SER A 307 -26.03 7.97 2.95
C SER A 307 -25.29 8.98 3.82
N SER A 308 -25.11 8.72 5.12
CA SER A 308 -24.39 9.59 6.07
C SER A 308 -22.85 9.56 5.89
N MET A 309 -22.30 8.48 5.33
CA MET A 309 -20.85 8.32 5.18
C MET A 309 -20.25 9.35 4.22
N LYS A 310 -18.96 9.66 4.41
CA LYS A 310 -18.21 10.54 3.49
C LYS A 310 -17.27 9.70 2.62
N VAL A 311 -17.29 9.95 1.31
CA VAL A 311 -16.34 9.34 0.35
C VAL A 311 -15.10 10.22 0.26
N TRP A 312 -13.94 9.58 0.25
CA TRP A 312 -12.63 10.21 0.10
C TRP A 312 -11.85 9.53 -1.02
N VAL A 313 -11.03 10.29 -1.73
CA VAL A 313 -9.97 9.77 -2.62
C VAL A 313 -8.71 9.54 -1.79
N ILE A 314 -8.20 8.32 -1.82
CA ILE A 314 -7.05 7.89 -1.02
C ILE A 314 -5.77 7.97 -1.84
N GLU A 315 -5.80 7.41 -3.04
CA GLU A 315 -4.64 7.20 -3.89
C GLU A 315 -5.03 7.17 -5.37
N LEU A 316 -4.17 7.69 -6.24
CA LEU A 316 -4.19 7.38 -7.67
C LEU A 316 -3.03 6.45 -7.97
N ASN A 317 -3.28 5.48 -8.83
CA ASN A 317 -2.34 4.47 -9.26
C ASN A 317 -2.35 4.40 -10.79
N PRO A 318 -1.24 4.00 -11.44
CA PRO A 318 -1.22 3.84 -12.89
C PRO A 318 -2.22 2.79 -13.38
N PHE A 319 -2.80 2.99 -14.57
CA PHE A 319 -3.64 1.99 -15.23
C PHE A 319 -2.78 0.94 -15.93
N MET A 320 -2.17 0.04 -15.16
CA MET A 320 -1.22 -0.96 -15.65
C MET A 320 -1.33 -2.27 -14.88
N GLU A 321 -0.85 -3.38 -15.48
CA GLU A 321 -0.91 -4.74 -14.90
C GLU A 321 -0.05 -4.92 -13.63
N THR A 322 0.81 -3.94 -13.34
CA THR A 322 1.60 -3.84 -12.11
C THR A 322 0.79 -3.35 -10.93
N THR A 323 -0.34 -2.66 -11.16
CA THR A 323 -1.28 -2.25 -10.11
C THR A 323 -2.18 -3.43 -9.77
N ASP A 324 -2.40 -3.78 -8.49
CA ASP A 324 -3.29 -4.89 -8.13
C ASP A 324 -4.71 -4.68 -8.70
N GLY A 325 -5.24 -5.68 -9.40
CA GLY A 325 -6.58 -5.65 -9.98
C GLY A 325 -7.71 -5.89 -8.95
N ALA A 326 -7.36 -6.22 -7.70
CA ALA A 326 -8.28 -6.65 -6.67
C ALA A 326 -9.17 -7.83 -7.14
N LEU A 327 -10.49 -7.63 -7.25
CA LEU A 327 -11.41 -8.66 -7.76
C LEU A 327 -11.50 -8.73 -9.30
N PHE A 328 -10.63 -8.03 -10.02
CA PHE A 328 -10.53 -8.07 -11.48
C PHE A 328 -9.18 -8.59 -11.96
N SER A 329 -9.18 -9.27 -13.09
CA SER A 329 -7.96 -9.73 -13.76
C SER A 329 -7.58 -8.79 -14.91
N TRP A 330 -6.41 -8.14 -14.81
CA TRP A 330 -5.84 -7.39 -15.94
C TRP A 330 -5.69 -8.23 -17.21
N GLN A 331 -5.31 -9.49 -17.07
CA GLN A 331 -5.02 -10.38 -18.20
C GLN A 331 -6.28 -10.91 -18.89
N HIS A 332 -7.33 -11.20 -18.11
CA HIS A 332 -8.53 -11.87 -18.62
C HIS A 332 -9.75 -10.96 -18.76
N GLU A 333 -9.71 -9.77 -18.16
CA GLU A 333 -10.89 -8.91 -18.03
C GLU A 333 -10.59 -7.46 -18.40
N ARG A 334 -9.56 -7.24 -19.22
CA ARG A 334 -9.15 -5.90 -19.69
C ARG A 334 -10.31 -5.13 -20.34
N ASP A 335 -11.14 -5.79 -21.13
CA ASP A 335 -12.33 -5.18 -21.76
C ASP A 335 -13.32 -4.63 -20.74
N LEU A 336 -13.41 -5.23 -19.55
CA LEU A 336 -14.24 -4.72 -18.45
C LEU A 336 -13.60 -3.47 -17.83
N LEU A 337 -12.29 -3.50 -17.60
CA LEU A 337 -11.53 -2.38 -17.04
C LEU A 337 -11.51 -1.16 -17.96
N GLU A 338 -11.47 -1.38 -19.28
CA GLU A 338 -11.58 -0.34 -20.31
C GLU A 338 -13.06 0.05 -20.57
N GLY A 339 -14.00 -0.68 -19.97
CA GLY A 339 -15.42 -0.37 -19.98
C GLY A 339 -16.07 -0.56 -21.35
N HIS A 340 -15.56 -1.46 -22.18
CA HIS A 340 -16.14 -1.83 -23.47
C HIS A 340 -17.42 -2.67 -23.35
N ALA A 341 -17.64 -3.27 -22.18
CA ALA A 341 -18.78 -4.17 -21.95
C ALA A 341 -19.99 -3.53 -21.24
N ASN A 342 -19.84 -2.36 -20.60
CA ASN A 342 -20.89 -1.78 -19.74
C ASN A 342 -20.92 -0.25 -19.77
N ASP A 343 -22.14 0.32 -19.80
CA ASP A 343 -22.37 1.76 -19.69
C ASP A 343 -22.23 2.27 -18.24
N LYS A 344 -22.57 1.42 -17.26
CA LYS A 344 -22.44 1.70 -15.83
C LYS A 344 -21.22 0.99 -15.24
N PRO A 345 -20.62 1.52 -14.15
CA PRO A 345 -19.51 0.85 -13.50
C PRO A 345 -19.91 -0.53 -12.97
N LEU A 346 -19.09 -1.55 -13.21
CA LEU A 346 -19.28 -2.89 -12.65
C LEU A 346 -18.67 -2.98 -11.24
N PHE A 347 -19.47 -3.36 -10.23
CA PHE A 347 -19.01 -3.47 -8.84
C PHE A 347 -18.86 -4.93 -8.38
N ARG A 348 -17.65 -5.30 -7.94
CA ARG A 348 -17.37 -6.61 -7.33
C ARG A 348 -17.01 -6.50 -5.86
N ILE A 349 -17.60 -7.37 -5.06
CA ILE A 349 -17.28 -7.58 -3.65
C ILE A 349 -17.13 -9.07 -3.39
N THR A 350 -16.51 -9.44 -2.27
CA THR A 350 -16.50 -10.83 -1.81
C THR A 350 -17.84 -11.16 -1.17
N GLU A 351 -18.68 -11.89 -1.91
CA GLU A 351 -20.09 -12.18 -1.54
C GLU A 351 -20.25 -13.31 -0.51
N LYS A 352 -19.18 -14.05 -0.23
CA LYS A 352 -19.13 -15.09 0.81
C LYS A 352 -17.71 -15.30 1.29
N ALA A 353 -17.55 -15.75 2.53
CA ALA A 353 -16.24 -16.14 3.05
C ALA A 353 -15.64 -17.24 2.16
N ARG A 354 -14.41 -17.03 1.69
CA ARG A 354 -13.70 -17.99 0.85
C ARG A 354 -12.77 -18.83 1.75
N PRO A 355 -12.91 -20.16 1.78
CA PRO A 355 -11.94 -20.98 2.48
C PRO A 355 -10.57 -20.84 1.82
N GLY A 356 -9.50 -20.73 2.62
CA GLY A 356 -8.14 -20.61 2.12
C GLY A 356 -7.63 -19.18 1.92
N SER A 357 -8.43 -18.14 2.19
CA SER A 357 -7.92 -16.76 2.29
C SER A 357 -6.74 -16.65 3.28
N TRP A 358 -6.72 -17.45 4.35
CA TRP A 358 -5.60 -17.54 5.28
C TRP A 358 -4.33 -18.02 4.57
N THR A 359 -4.45 -18.98 3.67
CA THR A 359 -3.31 -19.53 2.92
C THR A 359 -2.73 -18.54 1.91
N MET A 360 -3.47 -17.49 1.55
CA MET A 360 -2.99 -16.41 0.69
C MET A 360 -2.07 -15.42 1.43
N LEU A 361 -2.05 -15.46 2.77
CA LEU A 361 -1.12 -14.66 3.55
C LEU A 361 0.33 -15.20 3.42
N PRO A 362 1.33 -14.30 3.46
CA PRO A 362 2.75 -14.68 3.54
C PRO A 362 3.01 -15.79 4.58
N ILE A 363 3.92 -16.70 4.25
CA ILE A 363 4.22 -17.86 5.11
C ILE A 363 4.75 -17.38 6.45
N SER A 364 5.61 -16.36 6.45
CA SER A 364 6.19 -15.75 7.64
C SER A 364 5.12 -15.24 8.60
N ILE A 365 4.13 -14.49 8.11
CA ILE A 365 3.01 -13.99 8.92
C ILE A 365 2.25 -15.15 9.55
N ARG A 366 1.93 -16.19 8.74
CA ARG A 366 1.19 -17.36 9.25
C ARG A 366 1.96 -18.11 10.34
N GLN A 367 3.28 -18.27 10.17
CA GLN A 367 4.14 -18.94 11.15
C GLN A 367 4.29 -18.11 12.42
N TRP A 368 4.54 -16.80 12.29
CA TRP A 368 4.63 -15.87 13.39
C TRP A 368 3.36 -15.89 14.25
N ILE A 369 2.18 -15.75 13.62
CA ILE A 369 0.90 -15.82 14.33
C ILE A 369 0.70 -17.18 15.03
N LYS A 370 1.14 -18.29 14.44
CA LYS A 370 1.04 -19.62 15.07
C LYS A 370 1.95 -19.75 16.29
N ASN A 371 3.18 -19.30 16.20
CA ASN A 371 4.18 -19.40 17.27
C ASN A 371 3.78 -18.52 18.47
N GLU A 372 3.28 -17.32 18.19
CA GLU A 372 2.94 -16.30 19.20
C GLU A 372 1.56 -16.48 19.85
N ASN A 373 0.68 -17.29 19.24
CA ASN A 373 -0.66 -17.51 19.77
C ASN A 373 -0.82 -18.74 20.66
N GLN A 374 0.08 -19.74 20.61
CA GLN A 374 -0.15 -21.06 21.26
C GLN A 374 -1.65 -21.39 21.42
N LEU A 375 -2.37 -21.33 20.29
CA LEU A 375 -3.78 -21.73 20.18
C LEU A 375 -3.86 -23.25 20.10
#